data_AF-A0A182IWZ8-F1
#
_entry.id   AF-A0A182IWZ8-F1
#
_cell.length_a   1.000
_cell.length_b   1.000
_cell.length_c   1.000
_cell.angle_alpha   90.00
_cell.angle_beta   90.00
_cell.angle_gamma   90.00
#
_symmetry.space_group_name_H-M   'P 1'
#
loop_
_entity.id
_entity.type
_entity.pdbx_description
1 polymer ?
#
loop_
_entity_poly.entity_id
_entity_poly.type
_entity_poly.pdbx_seq_one_letter_code
_entity_poly.pdbx_strand_id
1 'polypeptide(L)'
;MQERQAKEISEKLKRMQHFECVERTCNQTIAGIAPALSEKIFQILDTDSLLVKLRANPGDKLVLWEDIKIVAFTRLVTLVYSASMLGVTMKVQLNLLGGYLYKNTVEVGDHEKQQITKNIQKAYLSMIQHFMGDGIEKLIDIVRKNVTTVMQRYSLKQQLTLADAEALLWSFQMALNNEEESPTKCIARYTLPPASAGDDSVFKKLFDETLDVLESVESSDVFLANVSNGFSLIVDKLADYYVKAERISETPAENSKSNLNVESLMNINNITISLAKLIPISEKLRTLGANVYETFCQ
;
A
#
# COMPACT_ATOMS: atom_id res chain seq x y z
N MET A 1 10.54 0.61 49.22
CA MET A 1 11.23 0.17 47.98
C MET A 1 10.32 -0.72 47.14
N GLN A 2 9.73 -1.78 47.69
CA GLN A 2 8.77 -2.67 47.00
C GLN A 2 7.51 -1.94 46.49
N GLU A 3 6.92 -1.03 47.26
CA GLU A 3 5.72 -0.27 46.82
C GLU A 3 5.99 0.64 45.63
N ARG A 4 7.18 1.26 45.56
CA ARG A 4 7.58 2.11 44.43
C ARG A 4 7.77 1.27 43.16
N GLN A 5 8.42 0.12 43.27
CA GLN A 5 8.57 -0.83 42.16
C GLN A 5 7.21 -1.36 41.69
N ALA A 6 6.31 -1.71 42.61
CA ALA A 6 4.96 -2.17 42.27
C ALA A 6 4.15 -1.09 41.52
N LYS A 7 4.29 0.18 41.93
CA LYS A 7 3.66 1.33 41.25
C LYS A 7 4.23 1.53 39.84
N GLU A 8 5.56 1.53 39.70
CA GLU A 8 6.23 1.67 38.39
C GLU A 8 5.84 0.53 37.42
N ILE A 9 5.76 -0.71 37.92
CA ILE A 9 5.29 -1.87 37.13
C ILE A 9 3.83 -1.70 36.72
N SER A 10 2.95 -1.25 37.64
CA SER A 10 1.54 -1.02 37.35
C SER A 10 1.34 0.06 36.28
N GLU A 11 2.07 1.18 36.38
CA GLU A 11 2.02 2.27 35.40
C GLU A 11 2.53 1.80 34.02
N LYS A 12 3.65 1.06 33.99
CA LYS A 12 4.17 0.47 32.75
C LYS A 12 3.16 -0.48 32.10
N LEU A 13 2.50 -1.33 32.89
CA LEU A 13 1.49 -2.26 32.41
C LEU A 13 0.28 -1.53 31.82
N LYS A 14 -0.23 -0.49 32.50
CA LYS A 14 -1.35 0.32 31.99
C LYS A 14 -1.02 0.98 30.65
N ARG A 15 0.20 1.52 30.52
CA ARG A 15 0.66 2.14 29.27
C ARG A 15 0.76 1.11 28.13
N MET A 16 1.28 -0.08 28.43
CA MET A 16 1.39 -1.17 27.45
C MET A 16 0.01 -1.64 26.98
N GLN A 17 -0.93 -1.87 27.89
CA GLN A 17 -2.30 -2.26 27.56
C GLN A 17 -3.02 -1.19 26.72
N HIS A 18 -2.80 0.09 27.04
CA HIS A 18 -3.35 1.19 26.24
C HIS A 18 -2.79 1.20 24.83
N PHE A 19 -1.47 1.06 24.69
CA PHE A 19 -0.80 0.98 23.39
C PHE A 19 -1.32 -0.19 22.55
N GLU A 20 -1.41 -1.40 23.11
CA GLU A 20 -1.97 -2.57 22.42
C GLU A 20 -3.43 -2.36 21.98
N CYS A 21 -4.22 -1.62 22.77
CA CYS A 21 -5.59 -1.27 22.41
C CYS A 21 -5.64 -0.31 21.22
N VAL A 22 -4.76 0.70 21.20
CA VAL A 22 -4.63 1.66 20.10
C VAL A 22 -4.18 0.95 18.82
N GLU A 23 -3.20 0.06 18.90
CA GLU A 23 -2.74 -0.75 17.75
C GLU A 23 -3.87 -1.60 17.17
N ARG A 24 -4.61 -2.33 18.03
CA ARG A 24 -5.76 -3.13 17.58
C ARG A 24 -6.82 -2.26 16.89
N THR A 25 -7.10 -1.09 17.44
CA THR A 25 -8.04 -0.13 16.86
C THR A 25 -7.54 0.39 15.51
N CYS A 26 -6.24 0.62 15.38
CA CYS A 26 -5.61 1.02 14.12
C CYS A 26 -5.75 -0.05 13.04
N ASN A 27 -5.42 -1.29 13.36
CA ASN A 27 -5.51 -2.40 12.41
C ASN A 27 -6.96 -2.62 11.96
N GLN A 28 -7.93 -2.54 12.89
CA GLN A 28 -9.36 -2.62 12.56
C GLN A 28 -9.81 -1.45 11.66
N THR A 29 -9.31 -0.25 11.91
CA THR A 29 -9.66 0.95 11.12
C THR A 29 -9.09 0.84 9.71
N ILE A 30 -7.82 0.44 9.56
CA ILE A 30 -7.18 0.22 8.26
C ILE A 30 -7.94 -0.87 7.48
N ALA A 31 -8.22 -2.02 8.11
CA ALA A 31 -8.97 -3.11 7.49
C ALA A 31 -10.40 -2.68 7.09
N GLY A 32 -11.03 -1.76 7.83
CA GLY A 32 -12.34 -1.22 7.49
C GLY A 32 -12.33 -0.24 6.31
N ILE A 33 -11.26 0.53 6.12
CA ILE A 33 -11.13 1.53 5.05
C ILE A 33 -10.59 0.91 3.74
N ALA A 34 -9.69 -0.08 3.87
CA ALA A 34 -8.99 -0.71 2.75
C ALA A 34 -9.88 -1.19 1.59
N PRO A 35 -11.06 -1.83 1.83
CA PRO A 35 -11.93 -2.27 0.74
C PRO A 35 -12.47 -1.10 -0.09
N ALA A 36 -12.92 -0.03 0.56
CA ALA A 36 -13.45 1.15 -0.12
C ALA A 36 -12.37 1.88 -0.91
N LEU A 37 -11.16 1.96 -0.37
CA LEU A 37 -10.02 2.56 -1.05
C LEU A 37 -9.64 1.75 -2.30
N SER A 38 -9.56 0.43 -2.16
CA SER A 38 -9.31 -0.49 -3.26
C SER A 38 -10.37 -0.32 -4.34
N GLU A 39 -11.65 -0.36 -3.97
CA GLU A 39 -12.77 -0.20 -4.90
C GLU A 39 -12.70 1.13 -5.67
N LYS A 40 -12.41 2.24 -5.00
CA LYS A 40 -12.22 3.54 -5.66
C LYS A 40 -11.07 3.48 -6.69
N ILE A 41 -9.96 2.84 -6.37
CA ILE A 41 -8.84 2.62 -7.31
C ILE A 41 -9.29 1.78 -8.51
N PHE A 42 -10.05 0.69 -8.30
CA PHE A 42 -10.59 -0.14 -9.39
C PHE A 42 -11.53 0.65 -10.31
N GLN A 43 -12.39 1.50 -9.74
CA GLN A 43 -13.32 2.34 -10.50
C GLN A 43 -12.59 3.39 -11.35
N ILE A 44 -11.56 4.05 -10.80
CA ILE A 44 -10.79 5.08 -11.53
C ILE A 44 -9.90 4.44 -12.60
N LEU A 45 -9.31 3.29 -12.30
CA LEU A 45 -8.38 2.58 -13.18
C LEU A 45 -9.05 1.38 -13.84
N ASP A 46 -10.22 1.56 -14.45
CA ASP A 46 -11.05 0.49 -14.99
C ASP A 46 -10.44 -0.18 -16.25
N THR A 47 -10.03 -1.44 -16.10
CA THR A 47 -9.54 -2.32 -17.17
C THR A 47 -10.66 -3.15 -17.77
N ASP A 48 -11.78 -3.38 -17.06
CA ASP A 48 -12.88 -4.22 -17.51
C ASP A 48 -13.57 -3.58 -18.72
N SER A 49 -13.82 -2.27 -18.69
CA SER A 49 -14.36 -1.56 -19.86
C SER A 49 -13.43 -1.62 -21.07
N LEU A 50 -12.12 -1.55 -20.87
CA LEU A 50 -11.13 -1.69 -21.93
C LEU A 50 -11.11 -3.12 -22.50
N LEU A 51 -11.20 -4.14 -21.64
CA LEU A 51 -11.30 -5.54 -22.05
C LEU A 51 -12.60 -5.83 -22.81
N VAL A 52 -13.72 -5.23 -22.43
CA VAL A 52 -14.99 -5.33 -23.16
C VAL A 52 -14.85 -4.73 -24.55
N LYS A 53 -14.27 -3.53 -24.67
CA LYS A 53 -13.97 -2.91 -25.98
C LYS A 53 -13.07 -3.81 -26.82
N LEU A 54 -12.08 -4.47 -26.22
CA LEU A 54 -11.15 -5.34 -26.93
C LEU A 54 -11.84 -6.59 -27.49
N ARG A 55 -12.77 -7.17 -26.73
CA ARG A 55 -13.58 -8.32 -27.17
C ARG A 55 -14.51 -7.98 -28.33
N ALA A 56 -14.94 -6.72 -28.45
CA ALA A 56 -15.72 -6.23 -29.59
C ALA A 56 -14.92 -6.17 -30.91
N ASN A 57 -13.64 -6.59 -30.90
CA ASN A 57 -12.79 -6.72 -32.08
C ASN A 57 -12.62 -5.41 -32.87
N PRO A 58 -12.21 -4.29 -32.22
CA PRO A 58 -12.02 -3.01 -32.89
C PRO A 58 -10.83 -3.06 -33.85
N GLY A 59 -10.74 -2.09 -34.78
CA GLY A 59 -9.57 -1.95 -35.66
C GLY A 59 -8.27 -1.67 -34.90
N ASP A 60 -8.35 -0.95 -33.78
CA ASP A 60 -7.20 -0.43 -33.02
C ASP A 60 -6.79 -1.31 -31.82
N LYS A 61 -6.81 -2.65 -31.99
CA LYS A 61 -6.53 -3.58 -30.87
C LYS A 61 -5.19 -3.34 -30.18
N LEU A 62 -4.17 -2.98 -30.95
CA LEU A 62 -2.82 -2.79 -30.41
C LEU A 62 -2.81 -1.62 -29.42
N VAL A 63 -3.40 -0.49 -29.80
CA VAL A 63 -3.53 0.70 -28.95
C VAL A 63 -4.25 0.34 -27.66
N LEU A 64 -5.35 -0.40 -27.76
CA LEU A 64 -6.13 -0.80 -26.60
C LEU A 64 -5.36 -1.74 -25.66
N TRP A 65 -4.53 -2.64 -26.19
CA TRP A 65 -3.65 -3.46 -25.36
C TRP A 65 -2.55 -2.64 -24.66
N GLU A 66 -2.00 -1.63 -25.34
CA GLU A 66 -1.05 -0.70 -24.73
C GLU A 66 -1.72 0.13 -23.62
N ASP A 67 -2.96 0.57 -23.81
CA ASP A 67 -3.74 1.26 -22.77
C ASP A 67 -3.99 0.36 -21.56
N ILE A 68 -4.46 -0.88 -21.79
CA ILE A 68 -4.67 -1.86 -20.72
C ILE A 68 -3.36 -2.11 -19.97
N LYS A 69 -2.23 -2.22 -20.68
CA LYS A 69 -0.90 -2.38 -20.07
C LYS A 69 -0.60 -1.25 -19.10
N ILE A 70 -0.79 0.01 -19.51
CA ILE A 70 -0.54 1.17 -18.63
C ILE A 70 -1.49 1.18 -17.44
N VAL A 71 -2.80 0.99 -17.67
CA VAL A 71 -3.81 1.03 -16.59
C VAL A 71 -3.57 -0.06 -15.56
N ALA A 72 -3.27 -1.29 -16.00
CA ALA A 72 -3.06 -2.43 -15.13
C ALA A 72 -1.85 -2.25 -14.19
N PHE A 73 -0.70 -1.80 -14.73
CA PHE A 73 0.48 -1.53 -13.90
C PHE A 73 0.31 -0.27 -13.03
N THR A 74 -0.37 0.76 -13.53
CA THR A 74 -0.74 1.93 -12.71
C THR A 74 -1.56 1.49 -11.51
N ARG A 75 -2.52 0.60 -11.70
CA ARG A 75 -3.38 0.08 -10.64
C ARG A 75 -2.58 -0.71 -9.61
N LEU A 76 -1.72 -1.63 -10.06
CA LEU A 76 -0.86 -2.43 -9.21
C LEU A 76 0.02 -1.56 -8.30
N VAL A 77 0.73 -0.59 -8.89
CA VAL A 77 1.61 0.32 -8.15
C VAL A 77 0.81 1.20 -7.19
N THR A 78 -0.34 1.73 -7.63
CA THR A 78 -1.21 2.55 -6.78
C THR A 78 -1.72 1.76 -5.56
N LEU A 79 -2.09 0.49 -5.71
CA LEU A 79 -2.54 -0.33 -4.57
C LEU A 79 -1.46 -0.46 -3.49
N VAL A 80 -0.20 -0.68 -3.88
CA VAL A 80 0.93 -0.79 -2.93
C VAL A 80 1.20 0.53 -2.22
N TYR A 81 1.31 1.63 -2.99
CA TYR A 81 1.58 2.95 -2.45
C TYR A 81 0.45 3.44 -1.56
N SER A 82 -0.80 3.27 -2.01
CA SER A 82 -1.97 3.71 -1.24
C SER A 82 -2.17 2.90 0.05
N ALA A 83 -1.83 1.61 0.05
CA ALA A 83 -1.82 0.79 1.25
C ALA A 83 -0.78 1.24 2.27
N SER A 84 0.45 1.49 1.80
CA SER A 84 1.53 2.01 2.64
C SER A 84 1.16 3.39 3.22
N MET A 85 0.56 4.25 2.40
CA MET A 85 0.13 5.60 2.75
C MET A 85 -0.99 5.62 3.79
N LEU A 86 -2.02 4.77 3.60
CA LEU A 86 -3.09 4.58 4.58
C LEU A 86 -2.53 4.06 5.90
N GLY A 87 -1.67 3.03 5.84
CA GLY A 87 -1.08 2.40 7.02
C GLY A 87 -0.26 3.37 7.86
N VAL A 88 0.69 4.08 7.26
CA VAL A 88 1.53 5.06 7.95
C VAL A 88 0.68 6.19 8.53
N THR A 89 -0.22 6.79 7.73
CA THR A 89 -1.04 7.91 8.18
C THR A 89 -1.97 7.52 9.31
N MET A 90 -2.62 6.35 9.23
CA MET A 90 -3.53 5.93 10.30
C MET A 90 -2.77 5.57 11.58
N LYS A 91 -1.60 4.93 11.47
CA LYS A 91 -0.75 4.65 12.64
C LYS A 91 -0.32 5.94 13.32
N VAL A 92 0.10 6.96 12.57
CA VAL A 92 0.44 8.28 13.14
C VAL A 92 -0.78 8.90 13.81
N GLN A 93 -1.91 8.99 13.09
CA GLN A 93 -3.10 9.67 13.59
C GLN A 93 -3.62 9.02 14.89
N LEU A 94 -3.80 7.71 14.90
CA LEU A 94 -4.38 6.99 16.03
C LEU A 94 -3.42 6.88 17.22
N ASN A 95 -2.11 6.73 16.99
CA ASN A 95 -1.15 6.74 18.10
C ASN A 95 -1.03 8.12 18.73
N LEU A 96 -1.03 9.20 17.95
CA LEU A 96 -1.01 10.55 18.48
C LEU A 96 -2.28 10.82 19.30
N LEU A 97 -3.46 10.57 18.73
CA LEU A 97 -4.73 10.73 19.43
C LEU A 97 -4.78 9.86 20.70
N GLY A 98 -4.36 8.59 20.60
CA GLY A 98 -4.29 7.66 21.71
C GLY A 98 -3.39 8.16 22.84
N GLY A 99 -2.25 8.77 22.52
CA GLY A 99 -1.34 9.38 23.49
C GLY A 99 -1.99 10.54 24.27
N TYR A 100 -2.71 11.43 23.56
CA TYR A 100 -3.44 12.51 24.23
C TYR A 100 -4.58 12.00 25.11
N LEU A 101 -5.36 11.01 24.64
CA LEU A 101 -6.43 10.40 25.43
C LEU A 101 -5.88 9.72 26.69
N TYR A 102 -4.74 9.04 26.60
CA TYR A 102 -4.07 8.46 27.75
C TYR A 102 -3.65 9.51 28.77
N LYS A 103 -3.03 10.61 28.31
CA LYS A 103 -2.61 11.71 29.19
C LYS A 103 -3.80 12.29 29.97
N ASN A 104 -4.94 12.49 29.30
CA ASN A 104 -6.17 12.96 29.93
C ASN A 104 -6.70 12.00 31.02
N THR A 105 -6.43 10.70 30.91
CA THR A 105 -6.84 9.71 31.93
C THR A 105 -5.88 9.56 33.10
N VAL A 106 -4.61 9.94 32.94
CA VAL A 106 -3.58 9.82 33.99
C VAL A 106 -3.46 11.11 34.80
N GLU A 107 -3.66 12.28 34.18
CA GLU A 107 -3.50 13.61 34.80
C GLU A 107 -4.78 14.16 35.47
N VAL A 108 -5.63 13.31 36.06
CA VAL A 108 -6.99 13.61 36.59
C VAL A 108 -7.06 14.75 37.65
N GLY A 109 -5.94 15.37 38.04
CA GLY A 109 -5.87 16.44 39.05
C GLY A 109 -5.78 17.89 38.55
N ASP A 110 -5.46 18.15 37.26
CA ASP A 110 -5.36 19.51 36.70
C ASP A 110 -6.53 19.79 35.75
N HIS A 111 -7.62 20.35 36.28
CA HIS A 111 -8.85 20.66 35.52
C HIS A 111 -8.71 21.74 34.43
N GLU A 112 -7.49 22.22 34.13
CA GLU A 112 -7.23 23.27 33.14
C GLU A 112 -6.51 22.81 31.86
N LYS A 113 -6.13 21.52 31.73
CA LYS A 113 -5.43 21.06 30.51
C LYS A 113 -6.40 20.65 29.39
N GLN A 114 -6.15 21.23 28.21
CA GLN A 114 -6.84 21.05 26.93
C GLN A 114 -7.45 19.66 26.70
N GLN A 115 -8.73 19.52 27.01
CA GLN A 115 -9.45 18.26 26.89
C GLN A 115 -9.82 17.99 25.43
N ILE A 116 -9.42 16.85 24.88
CA ILE A 116 -9.82 16.46 23.51
C ILE A 116 -11.30 16.03 23.53
N THR A 117 -12.17 16.94 23.12
CA THR A 117 -13.60 16.68 22.99
C THR A 117 -13.89 15.64 21.90
N LYS A 118 -15.02 14.94 21.99
CA LYS A 118 -15.45 13.98 20.95
C LYS A 118 -15.57 14.61 19.56
N ASN A 119 -15.87 15.91 19.49
CA ASN A 119 -15.95 16.64 18.23
C ASN A 119 -14.57 16.80 17.58
N ILE A 120 -13.55 17.16 18.37
CA ILE A 120 -12.15 17.24 17.89
C ILE A 120 -11.68 15.85 17.44
N GLN A 121 -11.97 14.78 18.20
CA GLN A 121 -11.61 13.41 17.81
C GLN A 121 -12.19 13.04 16.44
N LYS A 122 -13.49 13.30 16.24
CA LYS A 122 -14.16 13.00 14.96
C LYS A 122 -13.60 13.83 13.81
N ALA A 123 -13.42 15.13 14.01
CA ALA A 123 -12.86 16.02 13.00
C ALA A 123 -11.44 15.57 12.61
N TYR A 124 -10.61 15.23 13.59
CA TYR A 124 -9.23 14.81 13.38
C TYR A 124 -9.15 13.49 12.62
N LEU A 125 -9.92 12.48 13.03
CA LEU A 125 -9.96 11.20 12.32
C LEU A 125 -10.60 11.32 10.91
N SER A 126 -11.43 12.34 10.68
CA SER A 126 -12.02 12.58 9.35
C SER A 126 -11.02 13.13 8.32
N MET A 127 -9.82 13.54 8.73
CA MET A 127 -8.79 14.03 7.80
C MET A 127 -8.40 13.00 6.74
N ILE A 128 -8.47 11.70 7.07
CA ILE A 128 -8.20 10.62 6.12
C ILE A 128 -9.16 10.64 4.92
N GLN A 129 -10.32 11.31 5.02
CA GLN A 129 -11.22 11.50 3.89
C GLN A 129 -10.57 12.32 2.77
N HIS A 130 -9.59 13.18 3.06
CA HIS A 130 -8.82 13.85 2.01
C HIS A 130 -8.06 12.84 1.15
N PHE A 131 -7.43 11.85 1.77
CA PHE A 131 -6.76 10.77 1.06
C PHE A 131 -7.75 9.98 0.19
N MET A 132 -8.92 9.66 0.74
CA MET A 132 -9.99 8.97 0.01
C MET A 132 -10.62 9.83 -1.11
N GLY A 133 -10.41 11.14 -1.10
CA GLY A 133 -10.89 12.11 -2.09
C GLY A 133 -9.80 12.47 -3.10
N ASP A 134 -9.35 13.72 -3.07
CA ASP A 134 -8.34 14.27 -4.00
C ASP A 134 -6.97 13.58 -3.88
N GLY A 135 -6.64 13.10 -2.69
CA GLY A 135 -5.33 12.50 -2.41
C GLY A 135 -5.03 11.28 -3.27
N ILE A 136 -5.98 10.34 -3.35
CA ILE A 136 -5.83 9.14 -4.17
C ILE A 136 -5.80 9.45 -5.67
N GLU A 137 -6.53 10.47 -6.12
CA GLU A 137 -6.54 10.90 -7.52
C GLU A 137 -5.18 11.47 -7.93
N LYS A 138 -4.60 12.35 -7.09
CA LYS A 138 -3.23 12.85 -7.27
C LYS A 138 -2.19 11.73 -7.28
N LEU A 139 -2.33 10.75 -6.37
CA LEU A 139 -1.45 9.58 -6.33
C LEU A 139 -1.55 8.76 -7.62
N ILE A 140 -2.76 8.53 -8.13
CA ILE A 140 -2.97 7.82 -9.40
C ILE A 140 -2.30 8.56 -10.55
N ASP A 141 -2.40 9.88 -10.61
CA ASP A 141 -1.82 10.67 -11.70
C ASP A 141 -0.30 10.61 -11.73
N ILE A 142 0.38 10.80 -10.59
CA ILE A 142 1.85 10.70 -10.53
C ILE A 142 2.34 9.27 -10.81
N VAL A 143 1.61 8.26 -10.33
CA VAL A 143 1.90 6.84 -10.62
C VAL A 143 1.72 6.56 -12.10
N ARG A 144 0.61 6.99 -12.71
CA ARG A 144 0.33 6.78 -14.13
C ARG A 144 1.40 7.42 -15.01
N LYS A 145 1.80 8.65 -14.70
CA LYS A 145 2.90 9.36 -15.38
C LYS A 145 4.18 8.51 -15.38
N ASN A 146 4.60 8.05 -14.20
CA ASN A 146 5.85 7.30 -14.04
C ASN A 146 5.78 5.90 -14.66
N VAL A 147 4.66 5.19 -14.47
CA VAL A 147 4.42 3.89 -15.11
C VAL A 147 4.48 4.03 -16.63
N THR A 148 3.85 5.07 -17.18
CA THR A 148 3.88 5.32 -18.63
C THR A 148 5.31 5.50 -19.13
N THR A 149 6.11 6.35 -18.47
CA THR A 149 7.52 6.58 -18.82
C THR A 149 8.34 5.29 -18.77
N VAL A 150 8.24 4.52 -17.69
CA VAL A 150 8.99 3.27 -17.53
C VAL A 150 8.55 2.21 -18.54
N MET A 151 7.26 2.14 -18.87
CA MET A 151 6.68 1.12 -19.74
C MET A 151 6.89 1.37 -21.24
N GLN A 152 7.33 2.57 -21.65
CA GLN A 152 7.65 2.87 -23.05
C GLN A 152 8.73 1.95 -23.63
N ARG A 153 9.68 1.50 -22.81
CA ARG A 153 10.76 0.60 -23.25
C ARG A 153 10.35 -0.87 -23.36
N TYR A 154 9.13 -1.22 -22.96
CA TYR A 154 8.65 -2.60 -22.95
C TYR A 154 7.54 -2.84 -23.98
N SER A 155 7.77 -3.78 -24.88
CA SER A 155 6.75 -4.24 -25.83
C SER A 155 5.84 -5.31 -25.20
N LEU A 156 4.58 -5.40 -25.64
CA LEU A 156 3.64 -6.42 -25.19
C LEU A 156 4.13 -7.87 -25.38
N LYS A 157 4.98 -8.11 -26.39
CA LYS A 157 5.54 -9.42 -26.73
C LYS A 157 6.81 -9.77 -25.97
N GLN A 158 7.37 -8.82 -25.23
CA GLN A 158 8.62 -9.03 -24.50
C GLN A 158 8.46 -10.16 -23.50
N GLN A 159 9.42 -11.09 -23.53
CA GLN A 159 9.54 -12.18 -22.59
C GLN A 159 10.30 -11.67 -21.37
N LEU A 160 9.70 -11.82 -20.20
CA LEU A 160 10.28 -11.39 -18.93
C LEU A 160 10.45 -12.63 -18.07
N THR A 161 11.60 -12.75 -17.41
CA THR A 161 11.81 -13.65 -16.29
C THR A 161 11.15 -13.10 -15.03
N LEU A 162 11.09 -13.90 -13.96
CA LEU A 162 10.67 -13.38 -12.65
C LEU A 162 11.59 -12.25 -12.17
N ALA A 163 12.91 -12.37 -12.39
CA ALA A 163 13.89 -11.34 -12.06
C ALA A 163 13.66 -10.05 -12.89
N ASP A 164 13.30 -10.17 -14.17
CA ASP A 164 12.96 -9.00 -14.99
C ASP A 164 11.67 -8.32 -14.48
N ALA A 165 10.69 -9.09 -14.00
CA ALA A 165 9.47 -8.56 -13.41
C ALA A 165 9.74 -7.84 -12.08
N GLU A 166 10.62 -8.38 -11.24
CA GLU A 166 11.08 -7.73 -10.01
C GLU A 166 11.84 -6.42 -10.33
N ALA A 167 12.78 -6.47 -11.29
CA ALA A 167 13.52 -5.29 -11.74
C ALA A 167 12.58 -4.21 -12.33
N LEU A 168 11.49 -4.62 -13.00
CA LEU A 168 10.45 -3.71 -13.46
C LEU A 168 9.75 -3.00 -12.29
N LEU A 169 9.33 -3.74 -11.25
CA LEU A 169 8.70 -3.14 -10.06
C LEU A 169 9.66 -2.18 -9.35
N TRP A 170 10.93 -2.56 -9.22
CA TRP A 170 11.97 -1.70 -8.66
C TRP A 170 12.15 -0.42 -9.48
N SER A 171 12.07 -0.51 -10.82
CA SER A 171 12.16 0.66 -11.69
C SER A 171 11.00 1.64 -11.51
N PHE A 172 9.78 1.16 -11.21
CA PHE A 172 8.67 2.04 -10.83
C PHE A 172 8.94 2.73 -9.50
N GLN A 173 9.43 1.99 -8.51
CA GLN A 173 9.78 2.54 -7.19
C GLN A 173 10.84 3.64 -7.31
N MET A 174 11.90 3.40 -8.08
CA MET A 174 12.95 4.39 -8.32
C MET A 174 12.44 5.62 -9.06
N ALA A 175 11.62 5.44 -10.10
CA ALA A 175 11.04 6.55 -10.85
C ALA A 175 10.21 7.46 -9.93
N LEU A 176 9.33 6.87 -9.12
CA LEU A 176 8.50 7.61 -8.17
C LEU A 176 9.32 8.29 -7.07
N ASN A 177 10.38 7.65 -6.57
CA ASN A 177 11.21 8.24 -5.52
C ASN A 177 12.01 9.47 -5.99
N ASN A 178 12.27 9.58 -7.29
CA ASN A 178 13.00 10.67 -7.92
C ASN A 178 12.12 11.85 -8.34
N GLU A 179 10.79 11.73 -8.25
CA GLU A 179 9.89 12.87 -8.47
C GLU A 179 10.04 13.91 -7.36
N GLU A 180 9.85 15.19 -7.73
CA GLU A 180 9.83 16.29 -6.76
C GLU A 180 8.70 16.11 -5.74
N GLU A 181 7.50 15.75 -6.22
CA GLU A 181 6.35 15.41 -5.38
C GLU A 181 6.30 13.90 -5.06
N SER A 182 7.45 13.28 -4.80
CA SER A 182 7.53 11.85 -4.50
C SER A 182 6.53 11.43 -3.41
N PRO A 183 5.67 10.42 -3.64
CA PRO A 183 4.74 9.92 -2.64
C PRO A 183 5.41 9.44 -1.35
N THR A 184 6.67 8.99 -1.44
CA THR A 184 7.47 8.54 -0.30
C THR A 184 7.89 9.70 0.60
N LYS A 185 8.18 10.86 0.00
CA LYS A 185 8.72 12.05 0.71
C LYS A 185 7.61 13.04 1.11
N CYS A 186 6.50 13.03 0.40
CA CYS A 186 5.43 14.01 0.55
C CYS A 186 4.13 13.36 1.07
N ILE A 187 4.22 12.43 2.02
CA ILE A 187 3.07 11.64 2.52
C ILE A 187 1.90 12.56 2.91
N ALA A 188 2.17 13.60 3.71
CA ALA A 188 1.17 14.55 4.18
C ALA A 188 0.43 15.28 3.05
N ARG A 189 1.09 15.59 1.93
CA ARG A 189 0.48 16.26 0.76
C ARG A 189 -0.65 15.43 0.13
N TYR A 190 -0.54 14.11 0.20
CA TYR A 190 -1.54 13.20 -0.33
C TYR A 190 -2.61 12.85 0.71
N THR A 191 -2.27 12.87 2.01
CA THR A 191 -3.16 12.30 3.03
C THR A 191 -3.87 13.30 3.92
N LEU A 192 -3.31 14.49 4.10
CA LEU A 192 -3.89 15.52 4.94
C LEU A 192 -4.59 16.57 4.08
N PRO A 193 -5.75 17.09 4.51
CA PRO A 193 -6.37 18.22 3.84
C PRO A 193 -5.43 19.44 3.92
N PRO A 194 -5.51 20.37 2.95
CA PRO A 194 -4.85 21.66 3.08
C PRO A 194 -5.31 22.29 4.40
N ALA A 195 -4.37 22.86 5.16
CA ALA A 195 -4.63 23.39 6.49
C ALA A 195 -5.81 24.37 6.46
N SER A 196 -7.01 23.90 6.81
CA SER A 196 -8.14 24.76 7.08
C SER A 196 -7.94 25.27 8.49
N ALA A 197 -7.82 26.59 8.66
CA ALA A 197 -7.76 27.23 9.96
C ALA A 197 -9.04 26.90 10.75
N GLY A 198 -9.04 25.78 11.47
CA GLY A 198 -9.96 25.59 12.58
C GLY A 198 -9.50 26.51 13.70
N ASP A 199 -10.41 27.33 14.21
CA ASP A 199 -10.13 28.23 15.35
C ASP A 199 -9.78 27.46 16.64
N ASP A 200 -9.96 26.12 16.64
CA ASP A 200 -9.64 25.27 17.77
C ASP A 200 -8.12 25.00 17.87
N SER A 201 -7.51 25.61 18.88
CA SER A 201 -6.08 25.47 19.18
C SER A 201 -5.60 24.03 19.42
N VAL A 202 -6.47 23.14 19.90
CA VAL A 202 -6.12 21.74 20.19
C VAL A 202 -6.13 20.92 18.91
N PHE A 203 -7.13 21.13 18.05
CA PHE A 203 -7.16 20.51 16.73
C PHE A 203 -5.94 20.93 15.91
N LYS A 204 -5.63 22.22 15.88
CA LYS A 204 -4.45 22.74 15.17
C LYS A 204 -3.16 22.09 15.66
N LYS A 205 -3.00 21.97 16.98
CA LYS A 205 -1.83 21.30 17.56
C LYS A 205 -1.71 19.84 17.13
N LEU A 206 -2.81 19.08 17.14
CA LEU A 206 -2.81 17.69 16.65
C LEU A 206 -2.47 17.62 15.15
N PHE A 207 -2.98 18.55 14.35
CA PHE A 207 -2.70 18.64 12.93
C PHE A 207 -1.20 18.91 12.70
N ASP A 208 -0.64 19.93 13.36
CA ASP A 208 0.75 20.33 13.21
C ASP A 208 1.69 19.18 13.66
N GLU A 209 1.42 18.54 14.79
CA GLU A 209 2.20 17.37 15.25
C GLU A 209 2.08 16.17 14.30
N THR A 210 0.92 15.98 13.65
CA THR A 210 0.76 14.93 12.63
C THR A 210 1.57 15.24 11.38
N LEU A 211 1.54 16.51 10.96
CA LEU A 211 2.30 16.99 9.81
C LEU A 211 3.81 16.77 10.04
N ASP A 212 4.31 17.21 11.20
CA ASP A 212 5.72 17.05 11.59
C ASP A 212 6.16 15.58 11.55
N VAL A 213 5.33 14.65 12.08
CA VAL A 213 5.66 13.22 12.07
C VAL A 213 5.61 12.64 10.66
N LEU A 214 4.62 13.02 9.83
CA LEU A 214 4.52 12.51 8.46
C LEU A 214 5.61 13.05 7.52
N GLU A 215 6.14 14.24 7.79
CA GLU A 215 7.26 14.84 7.06
C GLU A 215 8.62 14.38 7.60
N SER A 216 8.64 13.53 8.63
CA SER A 216 9.87 12.99 9.19
C SER A 216 10.54 11.97 8.26
N VAL A 217 11.87 11.84 8.41
CA VAL A 217 12.67 10.86 7.67
C VAL A 217 12.24 9.44 8.04
N GLU A 218 11.92 9.20 9.31
CA GLU A 218 11.47 7.90 9.81
C GLU A 218 10.16 7.47 9.16
N SER A 219 9.19 8.39 8.99
CA SER A 219 7.95 8.11 8.28
C SER A 219 8.20 7.78 6.82
N SER A 220 9.12 8.50 6.16
CA SER A 220 9.53 8.22 4.79
C SER A 220 10.21 6.85 4.64
N ASP A 221 11.08 6.48 5.57
CA ASP A 221 11.79 5.20 5.60
C ASP A 221 10.82 4.04 5.84
N VAL A 222 9.91 4.17 6.81
CA VAL A 222 8.86 3.18 7.08
C VAL A 222 7.94 3.04 5.86
N PHE A 223 7.56 4.14 5.23
CA PHE A 223 6.77 4.12 4.01
C PHE A 223 7.49 3.37 2.87
N LEU A 224 8.77 3.67 2.64
CA LEU A 224 9.56 3.03 1.58
C LEU A 224 9.77 1.53 1.83
N ALA A 225 10.03 1.16 3.09
CA ALA A 225 10.10 -0.24 3.50
C ALA A 225 8.78 -0.97 3.25
N ASN A 226 7.66 -0.33 3.59
CA ASN A 226 6.32 -0.87 3.33
C ASN A 226 6.05 -1.08 1.83
N VAL A 227 6.40 -0.10 0.99
CA VAL A 227 6.28 -0.23 -0.47
C VAL A 227 7.14 -1.38 -1.00
N SER A 228 8.39 -1.47 -0.54
CA SER A 228 9.32 -2.53 -0.96
C SER A 228 8.78 -3.91 -0.60
N ASN A 229 8.30 -4.09 0.63
CA ASN A 229 7.65 -5.33 1.09
C ASN A 229 6.40 -5.64 0.27
N GLY A 230 5.57 -4.64 -0.04
CA GLY A 230 4.40 -4.79 -0.89
C GLY A 230 4.75 -5.30 -2.29
N PHE A 231 5.83 -4.80 -2.89
CA PHE A 231 6.32 -5.33 -4.16
C PHE A 231 6.91 -6.74 -4.04
N SER A 232 7.64 -7.06 -2.97
CA SER A 232 8.11 -8.43 -2.73
C SER A 232 6.96 -9.42 -2.65
N LEU A 233 5.87 -9.09 -1.96
CA LEU A 233 4.65 -9.92 -1.92
C LEU A 233 4.01 -10.11 -3.30
N ILE A 234 4.07 -9.09 -4.15
CA ILE A 234 3.61 -9.21 -5.55
C ILE A 234 4.53 -10.17 -6.31
N VAL A 235 5.84 -10.07 -6.16
CA VAL A 235 6.81 -10.96 -6.81
C VAL A 235 6.61 -12.41 -6.37
N ASP A 236 6.40 -12.67 -5.07
CA ASP A 236 6.09 -14.00 -4.54
C ASP A 236 4.86 -14.59 -5.23
N LYS A 237 3.83 -13.76 -5.44
CA LYS A 237 2.59 -14.17 -6.10
C LYS A 237 2.79 -14.36 -7.60
N LEU A 238 3.64 -13.57 -8.24
CA LEU A 238 4.03 -13.79 -9.63
C LEU A 238 4.76 -15.12 -9.79
N ALA A 239 5.63 -15.50 -8.83
CA ALA A 239 6.36 -16.76 -8.87
C ALA A 239 5.43 -17.98 -9.04
N ASP A 240 4.29 -18.00 -8.35
CA ASP A 240 3.26 -19.04 -8.51
C ASP A 240 2.78 -19.19 -9.97
N TYR A 241 2.71 -18.10 -10.73
CA TYR A 241 2.30 -18.11 -12.13
C TYR A 241 3.43 -18.54 -13.07
N TYR A 242 4.67 -18.18 -12.76
CA TYR A 242 5.85 -18.67 -13.49
C TYR A 242 5.96 -20.20 -13.36
N VAL A 243 5.83 -20.73 -12.14
CA VAL A 243 5.81 -22.19 -11.90
C VAL A 243 4.66 -22.88 -12.63
N LYS A 244 3.47 -22.28 -12.68
CA LYS A 244 2.34 -22.85 -13.44
C LYS A 244 2.55 -22.83 -14.94
N ALA A 245 3.20 -21.80 -15.48
CA ALA A 245 3.48 -21.70 -16.91
C ALA A 245 4.44 -22.80 -17.38
N GLU A 246 5.44 -23.14 -16.58
CA GLU A 246 6.39 -24.23 -16.86
C GLU A 246 5.71 -25.61 -16.87
N ARG A 247 4.82 -25.89 -15.91
CA ARG A 247 4.04 -27.15 -15.88
C ARG A 247 3.14 -27.37 -17.10
N ILE A 248 2.78 -26.29 -17.80
CA ILE A 248 1.97 -26.37 -19.03
C ILE A 248 2.88 -26.61 -20.26
N SER A 249 4.13 -26.16 -20.23
CA SER A 249 5.12 -26.48 -21.27
C SER A 249 5.65 -27.91 -21.19
N GLU A 250 5.61 -28.54 -20.01
CA GLU A 250 5.88 -29.97 -19.85
C GLU A 250 4.62 -30.81 -20.18
N THR A 251 4.36 -31.09 -21.45
CA THR A 251 3.46 -32.21 -21.81
C THR A 251 4.03 -33.53 -21.25
N PRO A 252 3.20 -34.47 -20.76
CA PRO A 252 3.69 -35.74 -20.24
C PRO A 252 4.29 -36.55 -21.39
N ALA A 253 5.61 -36.64 -21.43
CA ALA A 253 6.29 -37.62 -22.26
C ALA A 253 5.92 -39.01 -21.72
N GLU A 254 5.15 -39.76 -22.50
CA GLU A 254 4.93 -41.18 -22.24
C GLU A 254 6.26 -41.93 -22.18
N ASN A 255 6.34 -42.81 -21.18
CA ASN A 255 7.30 -43.90 -21.03
C ASN A 255 8.77 -43.53 -20.83
N SER A 256 9.22 -43.58 -19.58
CA SER A 256 10.25 -44.56 -19.17
C SER A 256 10.34 -44.70 -17.65
N LYS A 257 10.51 -45.94 -17.23
CA LYS A 257 10.56 -46.41 -15.85
C LYS A 257 11.78 -45.86 -15.10
N SER A 258 11.53 -45.48 -13.84
CA SER A 258 12.44 -45.54 -12.68
C SER A 258 13.89 -45.11 -12.88
N ASN A 259 14.27 -43.97 -12.28
CA ASN A 259 15.07 -43.96 -11.05
C ASN A 259 15.14 -42.53 -10.50
N LEU A 260 15.32 -42.44 -9.18
CA LEU A 260 15.20 -41.25 -8.36
C LEU A 260 16.08 -40.09 -8.87
N ASN A 261 15.47 -39.08 -9.49
CA ASN A 261 16.12 -37.79 -9.73
C ASN A 261 15.74 -36.83 -8.59
N VAL A 262 16.52 -36.89 -7.51
CA VAL A 262 16.69 -35.73 -6.65
C VAL A 262 17.56 -34.76 -7.47
N GLU A 263 17.12 -33.49 -7.58
CA GLU A 263 17.71 -32.40 -8.39
C GLU A 263 17.24 -32.25 -9.85
N SER A 264 15.94 -32.05 -10.05
CA SER A 264 15.53 -30.88 -10.84
C SER A 264 15.29 -29.75 -9.84
N LEU A 265 16.37 -29.12 -9.35
CA LEU A 265 16.24 -27.87 -8.63
C LEU A 265 15.73 -26.84 -9.64
N MET A 266 14.41 -26.63 -9.58
CA MET A 266 13.61 -25.76 -10.42
C MET A 266 14.27 -24.39 -10.54
N ASN A 267 14.88 -24.09 -11.69
CA ASN A 267 15.46 -22.77 -11.92
C ASN A 267 14.37 -21.84 -12.47
N ILE A 268 13.51 -21.37 -11.58
CA ILE A 268 12.41 -20.41 -11.87
C ILE A 268 12.93 -19.18 -12.63
N ASN A 269 14.20 -18.82 -12.45
CA ASN A 269 14.83 -17.66 -13.09
C ASN A 269 14.93 -17.79 -14.62
N ASN A 270 14.84 -18.99 -15.18
CA ASN A 270 14.92 -19.21 -16.63
C ASN A 270 13.54 -19.22 -17.31
N ILE A 271 12.45 -19.29 -16.54
CA ILE A 271 11.08 -19.29 -17.06
C ILE A 271 10.77 -17.87 -17.51
N THR A 272 10.23 -17.74 -18.73
CA THR A 272 9.78 -16.45 -19.24
C THR A 272 8.29 -16.43 -19.52
N ILE A 273 7.65 -15.31 -19.20
CA ILE A 273 6.25 -15.03 -19.53
C ILE A 273 6.18 -13.74 -20.34
N SER A 274 5.39 -13.73 -21.41
CA SER A 274 5.14 -12.52 -22.18
C SER A 274 4.44 -11.46 -21.31
N LEU A 275 4.85 -10.20 -21.40
CA LEU A 275 4.23 -9.10 -20.66
C LEU A 275 2.69 -9.05 -20.79
N ALA A 276 2.15 -9.34 -21.98
CA ALA A 276 0.71 -9.42 -22.20
C ALA A 276 -0.02 -10.45 -21.31
N LYS A 277 0.65 -11.51 -20.85
CA LYS A 277 0.11 -12.52 -19.93
C LYS A 277 0.22 -12.09 -18.46
N LEU A 278 1.10 -11.14 -18.13
CA LEU A 278 1.19 -10.55 -16.80
C LEU A 278 0.04 -9.56 -16.52
N ILE A 279 -0.52 -8.95 -17.57
CA ILE A 279 -1.65 -8.02 -17.46
C ILE A 279 -2.89 -8.69 -16.80
N PRO A 280 -3.42 -9.84 -17.28
CA PRO A 280 -4.52 -10.54 -16.59
C PRO A 280 -4.16 -11.05 -15.19
N ILE A 281 -2.86 -11.24 -14.90
CA ILE A 281 -2.40 -11.63 -13.57
C ILE A 281 -2.51 -10.43 -12.63
N SER A 282 -2.06 -9.25 -13.04
CA SER A 282 -2.26 -8.00 -12.29
C SER A 282 -3.73 -7.67 -12.05
N GLU A 283 -4.63 -8.10 -12.95
CA GLU A 283 -6.08 -8.00 -12.75
C GLU A 283 -6.59 -8.94 -11.65
N LYS A 284 -6.06 -10.17 -11.61
CA LYS A 284 -6.35 -11.16 -10.56
C LYS A 284 -5.76 -10.77 -9.19
N LEU A 285 -4.88 -9.78 -9.14
CA LEU A 285 -4.37 -9.20 -7.88
C LEU A 285 -5.38 -8.30 -7.16
N ARG A 286 -6.66 -8.28 -7.57
CA ARG A 286 -7.76 -7.67 -6.81
C ARG A 286 -7.85 -8.17 -5.36
N THR A 287 -7.54 -9.44 -5.13
CA THR A 287 -7.43 -10.03 -3.78
C THR A 287 -6.11 -9.71 -3.09
N LEU A 288 -5.10 -9.21 -3.80
CA LEU A 288 -3.81 -8.83 -3.23
C LEU A 288 -3.85 -7.48 -2.53
N GLY A 289 -4.72 -6.55 -2.96
CA GLY A 289 -4.97 -5.32 -2.22
C GLY A 289 -5.24 -5.64 -0.75
N ALA A 290 -6.24 -6.49 -0.48
CA ALA A 290 -6.56 -6.95 0.87
C ALA A 290 -5.37 -7.58 1.60
N ASN A 291 -4.58 -8.45 0.96
CA ASN A 291 -3.41 -9.09 1.59
C ASN A 291 -2.26 -8.11 1.86
N VAL A 292 -2.06 -7.12 0.99
CA VAL A 292 -1.09 -6.04 1.17
C VAL A 292 -1.53 -5.15 2.35
N TYR A 293 -2.81 -4.81 2.44
CA TYR A 293 -3.37 -4.10 3.61
C TYR A 293 -3.28 -4.95 4.90
N GLU A 294 -3.50 -6.27 4.83
CA GLU A 294 -3.36 -7.18 5.98
C GLU A 294 -1.91 -7.28 6.46
N THR A 295 -0.94 -7.24 5.55
CA THR A 295 0.50 -7.23 5.90
C THR A 295 0.87 -6.00 6.72
N PHE A 296 0.24 -4.86 6.47
CA PHE A 296 0.47 -3.63 7.25
C PHE A 296 -0.33 -3.59 8.57
N CYS A 297 -1.29 -4.51 8.75
CA CYS A 297 -2.10 -4.70 9.95
C CYS A 297 -1.55 -5.80 10.89
N GLN A 298 -0.45 -6.47 10.54
CA GLN A 298 0.28 -7.41 11.40
C GLN A 298 1.49 -6.72 12.03
#